data_AF-A0A319BNT9-F1
#
_entry.id   AF-A0A319BNT9-F1
#
_cell.length_a   1.000
_cell.length_b   1.000
_cell.length_c   1.000
_cell.angle_alpha   90.00
_cell.angle_beta   90.00
_cell.angle_gamma   90.00
#
_symmetry.space_group_name_H-M   'P 1'
#
loop_
_entity.id
_entity.type
_entity.pdbx_description
1 polymer ?
#
loop_
_entity_poly.entity_id
_entity_poly.type
_entity_poly.pdbx_seq_one_letter_code
_entity_poly.pdbx_strand_id
1 'polypeptide(L)'
;MTGSKSSRPTSETSTPGLPATLGQTARATDDDAKLIFGTVFSLRNMVRKLGGEDDNFVTYRTSQYKLHYYETPTNIKFVMLTDLKSPNMRVALQQIYINLYVEYVVKNPLSPAEHPGGIGVNNELFEESLEQFVTRVLS
;
A
#
# COMPACT_ATOMS: atom_id res chain seq x y z
N MET A 1 -30.46 -20.81 33.80
CA MET A 1 -30.45 -19.36 34.12
C MET A 1 -29.11 -19.09 34.78
N THR A 2 -28.10 -18.56 34.10
CA THR A 2 -27.78 -17.13 33.88
C THR A 2 -26.63 -17.12 32.83
N GLY A 3 -26.45 -16.23 31.86
CA GLY A 3 -26.70 -14.80 31.78
C GLY A 3 -25.35 -14.12 31.46
N SER A 4 -25.10 -13.83 30.18
CA SER A 4 -23.90 -13.21 29.60
C SER A 4 -23.44 -11.93 30.32
N LYS A 5 -22.12 -11.66 30.34
CA LYS A 5 -21.59 -10.30 30.49
C LYS A 5 -20.47 -10.00 29.49
N SER A 6 -20.84 -9.13 28.55
CA SER A 6 -20.01 -8.43 27.60
C SER A 6 -19.22 -7.32 28.32
N SER A 7 -17.90 -7.31 28.18
CA SER A 7 -17.03 -6.23 28.66
C SER A 7 -16.73 -5.27 27.51
N ARG A 8 -17.43 -4.14 27.47
CA ARG A 8 -17.17 -3.03 26.55
C ARG A 8 -15.92 -2.27 27.02
N PRO A 9 -14.95 -1.93 26.15
CA PRO A 9 -13.84 -1.07 26.55
C PRO A 9 -14.33 0.39 26.70
N THR A 10 -13.95 1.01 27.81
CA THR A 10 -14.20 2.41 28.17
C THR A 10 -13.29 3.35 27.36
N SER A 11 -13.87 4.39 26.77
CA SER A 11 -13.15 5.48 26.12
C SER A 11 -12.43 6.33 27.16
N GLU A 12 -11.09 6.37 27.10
CA GLU A 12 -10.29 7.27 27.92
C GLU A 12 -10.14 8.63 27.26
N THR A 13 -10.38 9.66 28.07
CA THR A 13 -10.38 11.09 27.74
C THR A 13 -8.98 11.60 27.40
N SER A 14 -8.85 12.20 26.22
CA SER A 14 -7.63 12.85 25.71
C SER A 14 -7.22 14.08 26.51
N THR A 15 -5.97 14.10 26.98
CA THR A 15 -5.30 15.25 27.61
C THR A 15 -4.76 16.20 26.52
N PRO A 16 -4.91 17.54 26.65
CA PRO A 16 -4.39 18.48 25.65
C PRO A 16 -2.94 18.91 25.96
N GLY A 17 -2.05 18.78 24.96
CA GLY A 17 -0.87 19.63 24.84
C GLY A 17 0.49 18.94 24.74
N LEU A 18 0.87 18.54 23.53
CA LEU A 18 2.26 18.49 23.03
C LEU A 18 2.23 18.69 21.49
N PRO A 19 3.18 19.42 20.88
CA PRO A 19 3.23 19.58 19.43
C PRO A 19 3.63 18.25 18.77
N ALA A 20 2.68 17.63 18.07
CA ALA A 20 2.90 16.47 17.23
C ALA A 20 3.80 16.84 16.04
N THR A 21 5.04 16.36 16.00
CA THR A 21 5.97 16.85 14.96
C THR A 21 6.63 15.79 14.07
N LEU A 22 6.77 14.51 14.44
CA LEU A 22 7.30 13.50 13.49
C LEU A 22 6.75 12.07 13.72
N GLY A 23 6.56 11.68 14.99
CA GLY A 23 6.10 10.32 15.32
C GLY A 23 4.61 10.05 15.09
N GLN A 24 3.78 11.08 14.95
CA GLN A 24 2.33 10.92 14.72
C GLN A 24 2.01 10.64 13.23
N THR A 25 2.72 11.30 12.32
CA THR A 25 2.61 11.10 10.87
C THR A 25 3.11 9.71 10.46
N ALA A 26 4.24 9.25 10.98
CA ALA A 26 4.77 7.91 10.69
C ALA A 26 3.84 6.78 11.18
N ARG A 27 3.16 6.98 12.33
CA ARG A 27 2.15 6.03 12.82
C ARG A 27 0.90 6.02 11.93
N ALA A 28 0.43 7.20 11.51
CA ALA A 28 -0.71 7.31 10.60
C ALA A 28 -0.42 6.61 9.25
N THR A 29 0.78 6.76 8.69
CA THR A 29 1.15 6.10 7.43
C THR A 29 1.23 4.57 7.56
N ASP A 30 1.67 4.05 8.71
CA ASP A 30 1.70 2.60 8.98
C ASP A 30 0.28 2.03 9.13
N ASP A 31 -0.61 2.75 9.81
CA ASP A 31 -2.01 2.35 9.96
C ASP A 31 -2.76 2.38 8.62
N ASP A 32 -2.51 3.40 7.79
CA ASP A 32 -3.05 3.48 6.43
C ASP A 32 -2.53 2.32 5.55
N ALA A 33 -1.24 1.98 5.65
CA ALA A 33 -0.67 0.85 4.91
C ALA A 33 -1.34 -0.49 5.30
N LYS A 34 -1.59 -0.73 6.59
CA LYS A 34 -2.32 -1.91 7.06
C LYS A 34 -3.77 -1.95 6.56
N LEU A 35 -4.43 -0.80 6.52
CA LEU A 35 -5.80 -0.70 6.02
C LEU A 35 -5.86 -1.01 4.51
N ILE A 36 -4.94 -0.44 3.73
CA ILE A 36 -4.80 -0.71 2.29
C ILE A 36 -4.51 -2.19 2.06
N PHE A 37 -3.59 -2.77 2.84
CA PHE A 37 -3.28 -4.19 2.78
C PHE A 37 -4.52 -5.06 3.00
N GLY A 38 -5.27 -4.82 4.07
CA GLY A 38 -6.50 -5.55 4.38
C GLY A 38 -7.57 -5.43 3.29
N THR A 39 -7.69 -4.22 2.71
CA THR A 39 -8.62 -3.94 1.60
C THR A 39 -8.23 -4.72 0.35
N VAL A 40 -6.97 -4.63 -0.10
CA VAL A 40 -6.46 -5.35 -1.27
C VAL A 40 -6.58 -6.87 -1.08
N PHE A 41 -6.23 -7.38 0.10
CA PHE A 41 -6.38 -8.79 0.43
C PHE A 41 -7.82 -9.27 0.28
N SER A 42 -8.77 -8.53 0.83
CA SER A 42 -10.19 -8.86 0.80
C SER A 42 -10.76 -8.81 -0.61
N LEU A 43 -10.43 -7.76 -1.38
CA LEU A 43 -10.92 -7.59 -2.75
C LEU A 43 -10.33 -8.63 -3.71
N ARG A 44 -9.03 -8.95 -3.61
CA ARG A 44 -8.41 -10.01 -4.40
C ARG A 44 -9.12 -11.35 -4.18
N ASN A 45 -9.41 -11.68 -2.92
CA ASN A 45 -10.12 -12.92 -2.59
C ASN A 45 -11.55 -12.91 -3.11
N MET A 46 -12.25 -11.77 -3.04
CA MET A 46 -13.60 -11.62 -3.58
C MET A 46 -13.63 -11.80 -5.10
N VAL A 47 -12.73 -11.13 -5.82
CA VAL A 47 -12.62 -11.22 -7.29
C VAL A 47 -12.39 -12.67 -7.72
N ARG A 48 -11.43 -13.38 -7.09
CA ARG A 48 -11.20 -14.80 -7.41
C ARG A 48 -12.40 -15.70 -7.11
N LYS A 49 -13.13 -15.44 -6.03
CA LYS A 49 -14.33 -16.22 -5.67
C LYS A 49 -15.49 -15.99 -6.63
N LEU A 50 -15.63 -14.79 -7.19
CA LEU A 50 -16.74 -14.42 -8.07
C LEU A 50 -16.42 -14.65 -9.55
N GLY A 51 -15.20 -14.34 -9.97
CA GLY A 51 -14.73 -14.38 -11.36
C GLY A 51 -13.98 -15.65 -11.75
N GLY A 52 -13.63 -16.51 -10.79
CA GLY A 52 -12.86 -17.74 -11.02
C GLY A 52 -11.35 -17.58 -10.79
N GLU A 53 -10.60 -18.65 -11.00
CA GLU A 53 -9.17 -18.71 -10.64
C GLU A 53 -8.27 -17.79 -11.48
N ASP A 54 -8.68 -17.50 -12.72
CA ASP A 54 -7.95 -16.67 -13.67
C ASP A 54 -8.24 -15.17 -13.51
N ASP A 55 -9.28 -14.81 -12.76
CA ASP A 55 -9.65 -13.41 -12.55
C ASP A 55 -8.79 -12.77 -11.44
N ASN A 56 -8.35 -11.54 -11.68
CA ASN A 56 -7.41 -10.84 -10.83
C ASN A 56 -7.90 -9.42 -10.54
N PHE A 57 -7.80 -9.02 -9.28
CA PHE A 57 -8.09 -7.66 -8.89
C PHE A 57 -7.17 -6.68 -9.64
N VAL A 58 -7.73 -5.57 -10.15
CA VAL A 58 -6.97 -4.56 -10.93
C VAL A 58 -7.11 -3.17 -10.33
N THR A 59 -8.32 -2.76 -9.95
CA THR A 59 -8.58 -1.41 -9.44
C THR A 59 -9.91 -1.36 -8.70
N TYR A 60 -10.04 -0.42 -7.77
CA TYR A 60 -11.34 0.10 -7.34
C TYR A 60 -11.33 1.62 -7.39
N ARG A 61 -12.52 2.19 -7.49
CA ARG A 61 -12.73 3.64 -7.52
C ARG A 61 -13.79 4.03 -6.49
N THR A 62 -13.50 5.11 -5.77
CA THR A 62 -14.46 5.80 -4.89
C THR A 62 -14.91 7.11 -5.54
N SER A 63 -15.70 7.92 -4.82
CA SER A 63 -16.02 9.29 -5.21
C SER A 63 -14.84 10.27 -5.04
N GLN A 64 -13.74 9.85 -4.42
CA GLN A 64 -12.62 10.74 -4.07
C GLN A 64 -11.29 10.31 -4.73
N TYR A 65 -11.08 9.01 -4.90
CA TYR A 65 -9.80 8.49 -5.38
C TYR A 65 -9.96 7.16 -6.15
N LYS A 66 -8.89 6.75 -6.82
CA LYS A 66 -8.74 5.43 -7.42
C LYS A 66 -7.57 4.71 -6.78
N LEU A 67 -7.75 3.42 -6.49
CA LEU A 67 -6.66 2.53 -6.15
C LEU A 67 -6.34 1.67 -7.38
N HIS A 68 -5.07 1.67 -7.78
CA HIS A 68 -4.54 0.87 -8.87
C HIS A 68 -3.67 -0.24 -8.29
N TYR A 69 -3.79 -1.45 -8.83
CA TYR A 69 -3.11 -2.64 -8.33
C TYR A 69 -2.37 -3.38 -9.45
N TYR A 70 -1.16 -3.83 -9.13
CA TYR A 70 -0.35 -4.70 -9.97
C TYR A 70 0.35 -5.76 -9.11
N GLU A 71 0.18 -7.03 -9.46
CA GLU A 71 0.84 -8.17 -8.82
C GLU A 71 1.82 -8.80 -9.82
N THR A 72 3.07 -9.00 -9.40
CA THR A 72 4.06 -9.72 -10.19
C THR A 72 3.87 -11.23 -10.06
N PRO A 73 4.40 -12.05 -10.99
CA PRO A 73 4.41 -13.50 -10.85
C PRO A 73 5.13 -13.99 -9.57
N THR A 74 6.06 -13.19 -9.05
CA THR A 74 6.77 -13.44 -7.79
C THR A 74 6.01 -12.93 -6.56
N ASN A 75 4.71 -12.63 -6.69
CA ASN A 75 3.79 -12.24 -5.63
C ASN A 75 4.09 -10.87 -4.97
N ILE A 76 4.89 -10.03 -5.61
CA ILE A 76 5.15 -8.64 -5.20
C ILE A 76 3.98 -7.77 -5.65
N LYS A 77 3.48 -6.92 -4.76
CA LYS A 77 2.27 -6.12 -4.97
C LYS A 77 2.61 -4.65 -4.98
N PHE A 78 2.25 -3.97 -6.06
CA PHE A 78 2.36 -2.54 -6.20
C PHE A 78 0.96 -1.93 -6.15
N VAL A 79 0.80 -0.94 -5.27
CA VAL A 79 -0.45 -0.23 -5.04
C VAL A 79 -0.20 1.27 -5.18
N MET A 80 -1.06 1.95 -5.93
CA MET A 80 -1.00 3.40 -6.08
C MET A 80 -2.37 4.00 -5.92
N LEU A 81 -2.45 5.07 -5.13
CA LEU A 81 -3.64 5.89 -4.98
C LEU A 81 -3.48 7.14 -5.86
N THR A 82 -4.51 7.44 -6.63
CA THR A 82 -4.56 8.66 -7.45
C THR A 82 -5.89 9.36 -7.32
N ASP A 83 -5.99 10.58 -7.83
CA ASP A 83 -7.25 11.26 -8.01
C ASP A 83 -8.12 10.60 -9.11
N LEU A 84 -9.33 11.14 -9.31
CA LEU A 84 -10.31 10.59 -10.23
C LEU A 84 -10.04 10.86 -11.72
N LYS A 85 -9.22 11.86 -12.04
CA LYS A 85 -8.87 12.24 -13.42
C LYS A 85 -7.73 11.40 -13.96
N SER A 86 -6.86 10.92 -13.08
CA SER A 86 -5.76 10.01 -13.44
C SER A 86 -6.24 8.81 -14.26
N PRO A 87 -5.56 8.46 -15.37
CA PRO A 87 -5.87 7.28 -16.17
C PRO A 87 -5.54 5.99 -15.41
N ASN A 88 -5.69 4.84 -16.06
CA ASN A 88 -5.28 3.55 -15.48
C ASN A 88 -3.74 3.52 -15.30
N MET A 89 -3.27 3.24 -14.08
CA MET A 89 -1.85 3.25 -13.74
C MET A 89 -1.15 1.90 -13.84
N ARG A 90 -1.79 0.86 -14.38
CA ARG A 90 -1.19 -0.49 -14.47
C ARG A 90 0.14 -0.49 -15.22
N VAL A 91 0.24 0.25 -16.33
CA VAL A 91 1.51 0.38 -17.08
C VAL A 91 2.56 1.09 -16.22
N ALA A 92 2.19 2.16 -15.50
CA ALA A 92 3.10 2.86 -14.61
C ALA A 92 3.61 1.95 -13.48
N LEU A 93 2.74 1.20 -12.82
CA LEU A 93 3.10 0.22 -11.79
C LEU A 93 4.05 -0.86 -12.33
N GLN A 94 3.81 -1.34 -13.56
CA GLN A 94 4.70 -2.29 -14.22
C GLN A 94 6.08 -1.68 -14.52
N GLN A 95 6.14 -0.41 -14.94
CA GLN A 95 7.42 0.29 -15.16
C GLN A 95 8.19 0.50 -13.84
N ILE A 96 7.48 0.81 -12.74
CA ILE A 96 8.09 0.87 -11.41
C ILE A 96 8.72 -0.48 -11.05
N TYR A 97 8.02 -1.59 -11.32
CA TYR A 97 8.59 -2.91 -11.09
C TYR A 97 9.85 -3.17 -11.94
N ILE A 98 9.74 -3.01 -13.27
CA ILE A 98 10.80 -3.42 -14.21
C ILE A 98 12.03 -2.50 -14.12
N ASN A 99 11.83 -1.18 -14.11
CA ASN A 99 12.93 -0.22 -14.26
C ASN A 99 13.48 0.28 -12.94
N LEU A 100 12.71 0.18 -11.84
CA LEU A 100 13.13 0.70 -10.54
C LEU A 100 13.35 -0.44 -9.55
N TYR A 101 12.33 -1.23 -9.26
CA TYR A 101 12.43 -2.27 -8.24
C TYR A 101 13.42 -3.36 -8.63
N VAL A 102 13.34 -3.89 -9.85
CA VAL A 102 14.31 -4.89 -10.32
C VAL A 102 15.71 -4.31 -10.39
N GLU A 103 15.86 -3.08 -10.88
CA GLU A 103 17.17 -2.45 -11.08
C GLU A 103 17.90 -2.15 -9.77
N TYR A 104 17.21 -1.54 -8.81
CA TYR A 104 17.85 -1.02 -7.59
C TYR A 104 17.69 -1.94 -6.37
N VAL A 105 16.70 -2.84 -6.37
CA VAL A 105 16.44 -3.77 -5.26
C VAL A 105 16.91 -5.17 -5.62
N VAL A 106 16.35 -5.77 -6.67
CA VAL A 106 16.61 -7.19 -6.99
C VAL A 106 18.05 -7.42 -7.47
N LYS A 107 18.59 -6.52 -8.31
CA LYS A 107 19.98 -6.63 -8.78
C LYS A 107 21.02 -6.17 -7.77
N ASN A 108 20.61 -5.53 -6.66
CA ASN A 108 21.53 -5.10 -5.62
C ASN A 108 21.76 -6.25 -4.63
N PRO A 109 22.94 -6.91 -4.62
CA PRO A 109 23.22 -8.04 -3.73
C PRO A 109 23.28 -7.64 -2.25
N LEU A 110 23.36 -6.35 -1.95
CA LEU A 110 23.33 -5.82 -0.58
C LEU A 110 21.91 -5.48 -0.12
N SER A 111 20.94 -5.44 -1.05
CA SER A 111 19.53 -5.24 -0.68
C SER A 111 18.95 -6.55 -0.17
N PRO A 112 18.27 -6.55 0.99
CA PRO A 112 17.59 -7.74 1.45
C PRO A 112 16.43 -8.10 0.51
N ALA A 113 16.14 -9.39 0.38
CA ALA A 113 15.05 -9.89 -0.48
C ALA A 113 13.66 -9.53 0.08
N GLU A 114 13.55 -9.46 1.41
CA GLU A 114 12.38 -8.94 2.12
C GLU A 114 12.81 -7.82 3.06
N HIS A 115 11.93 -6.85 3.30
CA HIS A 115 12.18 -5.71 4.19
C HIS A 115 11.38 -5.90 5.50
N PRO A 116 11.88 -6.71 6.45
CA PRO A 116 11.17 -6.99 7.69
C PRO A 116 11.02 -5.73 8.55
N GLY A 117 9.97 -5.69 9.37
CA GLY A 117 9.74 -4.61 10.32
C GLY A 117 9.21 -3.31 9.72
N GLY A 118 8.78 -3.30 8.45
CA GLY A 118 8.17 -2.13 7.81
C GLY A 118 9.16 -1.03 7.41
N ILE A 119 10.47 -1.33 7.44
CA ILE A 119 11.55 -0.37 7.14
C ILE A 119 11.56 0.04 5.65
N GLY A 120 10.83 -0.69 4.80
CA GLY A 120 10.74 -0.38 3.37
C GLY A 120 12.05 -0.60 2.61
N VAL A 121 12.05 -0.24 1.33
CA VAL A 121 13.23 -0.33 0.46
C VAL A 121 14.20 0.79 0.84
N ASN A 122 15.24 0.48 1.60
CA ASN A 122 16.27 1.46 1.98
C ASN A 122 17.37 1.56 0.91
N ASN A 123 17.04 2.17 -0.24
CA ASN A 123 17.97 2.44 -1.32
C ASN A 123 17.71 3.83 -1.90
N GLU A 124 18.65 4.76 -1.71
CA GLU A 124 18.52 6.16 -2.12
C GLU A 124 18.26 6.32 -3.63
N LEU A 125 18.95 5.55 -4.47
CA LEU A 125 18.76 5.61 -5.93
C LEU A 125 17.36 5.13 -6.34
N PHE A 126 16.82 4.14 -5.63
CA PHE A 126 15.44 3.69 -5.84
C PHE A 126 14.44 4.79 -5.47
N GLU A 127 14.61 5.39 -4.28
CA GLU A 127 13.71 6.44 -3.79
C GLU A 127 13.70 7.66 -4.70
N GLU A 128 14.87 8.17 -5.08
CA GLU A 128 15.00 9.33 -5.96
C GLU A 128 14.40 9.05 -7.34
N SER A 129 14.71 7.88 -7.93
CA SER A 129 14.19 7.51 -9.25
C SER A 129 12.67 7.28 -9.22
N LEU A 130 12.13 6.77 -8.11
CA LEU A 130 10.69 6.59 -7.92
C LEU A 130 9.98 7.94 -7.79
N GLU A 131 10.52 8.87 -7.01
CA GLU A 131 9.96 10.21 -6.86
C GLU A 131 9.90 10.96 -8.21
N GLN A 132 11.00 10.93 -8.97
CA GLN A 132 11.05 11.51 -10.31
C GLN A 132 10.04 10.87 -11.26
N PHE A 133 9.92 9.53 -11.23
CA PHE A 133 8.97 8.81 -12.06
C PHE A 133 7.52 9.19 -11.72
N VAL A 134 7.15 9.16 -10.44
CA VAL A 134 5.79 9.48 -9.99
C VAL A 134 5.44 10.93 -10.33
N THR A 135 6.37 11.86 -10.12
CA THR A 135 6.17 13.28 -10.46
C THR A 135 5.87 13.46 -11.94
N ARG A 136 6.62 12.78 -12.82
CA ARG A 136 6.41 12.84 -14.28
C ARG A 136 5.12 12.17 -14.75
N VAL A 137 4.70 11.10 -14.08
CA VAL A 137 3.50 10.34 -14.46
C VAL A 137 2.21 11.01 -13.97
N LEU A 138 2.28 11.70 -12.82
CA LEU A 138 1.13 12.35 -12.20
C LEU A 138 1.02 13.86 -12.50
N SER A 139 2.03 14.48 -13.11
CA SER A 139 1.98 15.84 -13.66
C SER A 139 1.10 15.92 -14.91
#